data_AF-A0A8X8FPP3-F1
#
_entry.id   AF-A0A8X8FPP3-F1
#
_cell.length_a   1.000
_cell.length_b   1.000
_cell.length_c   1.000
_cell.angle_alpha   90.00
_cell.angle_beta   90.00
_cell.angle_gamma   90.00
#
_symmetry.space_group_name_H-M   'P 1'
#
loop_
_entity.id
_entity.type
_entity.pdbx_description
1 polymer ?
#
loop_
_entity_poly.entity_id
_entity_poly.type
_entity_poly.pdbx_seq_one_letter_code
_entity_poly.pdbx_strand_id
1 'polypeptide(L)'
;MPYPIICPLPPSFAEQRTQVSTALASSRAELRMQKAALVDALRSVSNTCTAVQSGITSHVVEARSLPAYRRLSADVDAASRQCKEGLPLRMKADPAANGGVRIVPLASRSMLKNLLGIGTAKRAEQAQALAVRHGMAGQAAVTRLTLSTALHRAEEKMDMTAVADTLARHAVAVNGALADAVRIAVGERGDEAGVAASCRLLFDSLNASVSASDFTLAVDDARQSIRMLQRPSVVLAGQMVTDLERQLHAIDTGIKEGERQQKVAARSRAAGHRNAPVQSFSDEQKVLAQLRADCEFDTMFHTTVGRRQIQKMFDGCASGVSGSAVINEIRERHGDDIFDKGARQFKQGIKCGADALTPARLHAIDRQAYATAYAGYREARVDFRTMHRQADHSLAMIETLRGMVGTQRLLQPARFLSTSDSALTVRTDPVVRQAGLHPVRFTLEGFSGMQTGSRWRFAGEPAERLFGTQARFLVQSVTKGRGGAWDIRLREVPVGLDAEAGTPLQV
;
A
#
# COMPACT_ATOMS: atom_id res chain seq x y z
N MET A 1 -11.31 -54.50 -2.64
CA MET A 1 -10.42 -53.61 -3.42
C MET A 1 -9.85 -52.57 -2.46
N PRO A 2 -8.55 -52.57 -2.19
CA PRO A 2 -7.94 -51.66 -1.20
C PRO A 2 -7.81 -50.24 -1.76
N TYR A 3 -7.88 -49.27 -0.85
CA TYR A 3 -7.91 -47.82 -1.07
C TYR A 3 -6.81 -47.28 -2.00
N PRO A 4 -7.11 -46.34 -2.91
CA PRO A 4 -6.06 -45.64 -3.63
C PRO A 4 -5.49 -44.54 -2.74
N ILE A 5 -4.16 -44.59 -2.64
CA ILE A 5 -3.27 -43.61 -2.05
C ILE A 5 -3.72 -42.20 -2.45
N ILE A 6 -4.18 -41.42 -1.46
CA ILE A 6 -4.12 -39.98 -1.51
C ILE A 6 -2.63 -39.69 -1.67
N CYS A 7 -2.15 -39.32 -2.86
CA CYS A 7 -0.82 -38.75 -2.95
C CYS A 7 -0.87 -37.46 -2.13
N PRO A 8 -0.27 -37.38 -0.93
CA PRO A 8 -0.09 -36.09 -0.30
C PRO A 8 0.68 -35.21 -1.29
N LEU A 9 0.45 -33.89 -1.24
CA LEU A 9 1.40 -32.94 -1.78
C LEU A 9 2.82 -33.44 -1.47
N PRO A 10 3.73 -33.52 -2.45
CA PRO A 10 5.03 -34.12 -2.21
C PRO A 10 5.64 -33.40 -1.00
N PRO A 11 6.15 -34.15 -0.01
CA PRO A 11 6.62 -33.61 1.28
C PRO A 11 7.62 -32.46 1.11
N SER A 12 8.29 -32.43 -0.06
CA SER A 12 9.19 -31.36 -0.50
C SER A 12 8.61 -29.95 -0.41
N PHE A 13 7.35 -29.67 -0.78
CA PHE A 13 6.87 -28.28 -0.84
C PHE A 13 6.52 -27.69 0.54
N ALA A 14 5.98 -28.50 1.46
CA ALA A 14 5.66 -28.05 2.81
C ALA A 14 6.94 -27.81 3.63
N GLU A 15 7.92 -28.70 3.48
CA GLU A 15 9.24 -28.55 4.10
C GLU A 15 10.00 -27.35 3.51
N GLN A 16 10.01 -27.19 2.18
CA GLN A 16 10.61 -26.03 1.51
C GLN A 16 9.96 -24.71 1.91
N ARG A 17 8.62 -24.65 2.00
CA ARG A 17 7.89 -23.45 2.45
C ARG A 17 8.30 -23.07 3.87
N THR A 18 8.37 -24.05 4.77
CA THR A 18 8.77 -23.83 6.15
C THR A 18 10.21 -23.33 6.23
N GLN A 19 11.14 -23.95 5.51
CA GLN A 19 12.55 -23.54 5.46
C GLN A 19 12.73 -22.11 4.91
N VAL A 20 12.11 -21.78 3.78
CA VAL A 20 12.19 -20.44 3.17
C VAL A 20 11.54 -19.38 4.07
N SER A 21 10.43 -19.70 4.75
CA SER A 21 9.77 -18.77 5.67
C SER A 21 10.62 -18.44 6.90
N THR A 22 11.31 -19.44 7.46
CA THR A 22 12.23 -19.26 8.59
C THR A 22 13.45 -18.44 8.18
N ALA A 23 14.02 -18.71 7.01
CA ALA A 23 15.14 -17.93 6.45
C ALA A 23 14.77 -16.46 6.21
N LEU A 24 13.57 -16.20 5.68
CA LEU A 24 13.05 -14.84 5.47
C LEU A 24 12.86 -14.08 6.80
N ALA A 25 12.33 -14.74 7.83
CA ALA A 25 12.14 -14.14 9.15
C ALA A 25 13.49 -13.75 9.79
N SER A 26 14.49 -14.63 9.70
CA SER A 26 15.85 -14.39 10.20
C SER A 26 16.52 -13.21 9.48
N SER A 27 16.49 -13.19 8.14
CA SER A 27 17.11 -12.10 7.34
C SER A 27 16.44 -10.74 7.58
N ARG A 28 15.12 -10.69 7.78
CA ARG A 28 14.40 -9.45 8.15
C ARG A 28 14.77 -8.94 9.54
N ALA A 29 15.03 -9.83 10.49
CA ALA A 29 15.45 -9.45 11.84
C ALA A 29 16.85 -8.84 11.82
N GLU A 30 17.77 -9.45 11.08
CA GLU A 30 19.16 -8.98 10.92
C GLU A 30 19.21 -7.58 10.28
N LEU A 31 18.44 -7.36 9.19
CA LEU A 31 18.36 -6.06 8.52
C LEU A 31 17.82 -4.95 9.45
N ARG A 32 16.83 -5.26 10.30
CA ARG A 32 16.28 -4.31 11.26
C ARG A 32 17.30 -3.94 12.34
N MET A 33 18.04 -4.92 12.86
CA MET A 33 19.08 -4.70 13.86
C MET A 33 20.22 -3.82 13.31
N GLN A 34 20.71 -4.11 12.10
CA GLN A 34 21.76 -3.33 11.46
C GLN A 34 21.31 -1.87 11.20
N LYS A 35 20.07 -1.66 10.76
CA LYS A 35 19.51 -0.32 10.56
C LYS A 35 19.41 0.46 11.88
N ALA A 36 18.95 -0.18 12.96
CA ALA A 36 18.82 0.46 14.26
C ALA A 36 20.19 0.88 14.81
N ALA A 37 21.18 -0.03 14.79
CA ALA A 37 22.54 0.23 15.27
C ALA A 37 23.19 1.42 14.54
N LEU A 38 22.99 1.53 13.23
CA LEU A 38 23.56 2.61 12.43
C LEU A 38 22.85 3.96 12.66
N VAL A 39 21.54 3.97 12.88
CA VAL A 39 20.81 5.18 13.27
C VAL A 39 21.32 5.72 14.60
N ASP A 40 21.57 4.84 15.57
CA ASP A 40 22.09 5.24 16.88
C ASP A 40 23.54 5.75 16.79
N ALA A 41 24.39 5.11 15.98
CA ALA A 41 25.75 5.59 15.73
C ALA A 41 25.77 6.98 15.05
N LEU A 42 24.90 7.21 14.06
CA LEU A 42 24.76 8.53 13.41
C LEU A 42 24.24 9.61 14.36
N ARG A 43 23.33 9.25 15.28
CA ARG A 43 22.85 10.15 16.32
C ARG A 43 23.99 10.54 17.27
N SER A 44 24.84 9.58 17.64
CA SER A 44 26.04 9.82 18.45
C SER A 44 26.97 10.84 17.79
N VAL A 45 27.31 10.64 16.51
CA VAL A 45 28.15 11.60 15.74
C VAL A 45 27.54 13.00 15.73
N SER A 46 26.23 13.10 15.51
CA SER A 46 25.52 14.40 15.51
C SER A 46 25.63 15.10 16.86
N ASN A 47 25.38 14.39 17.96
CA ASN A 47 25.43 14.96 19.30
C ASN A 47 26.84 15.47 19.64
N THR A 48 27.87 14.71 19.28
CA THR A 48 29.26 15.12 19.48
C THR A 48 29.57 16.41 18.73
N CYS A 49 29.12 16.54 17.48
CA CYS A 49 29.33 17.76 16.68
C CYS A 49 28.64 18.99 17.31
N THR A 50 27.41 18.83 17.80
CA THR A 50 26.69 19.90 18.52
C THR A 50 27.44 20.34 19.78
N ALA A 51 28.05 19.40 20.51
CA ALA A 51 28.87 19.70 21.68
C ALA A 51 30.16 20.47 21.33
N VAL A 52 30.78 20.18 20.17
CA VAL A 52 31.94 20.96 19.69
C VAL A 52 31.54 22.41 19.41
N GLN A 53 30.43 22.60 18.70
CA GLN A 53 29.96 23.92 18.31
C GLN A 53 29.62 24.81 19.53
N SER A 54 28.99 24.23 20.55
CA SER A 54 28.71 24.95 21.79
C SER A 54 29.99 25.32 22.54
N GLY A 55 30.98 24.42 22.58
CA GLY A 55 32.30 24.67 23.18
C GLY A 55 33.06 25.82 22.49
N ILE A 56 33.08 25.86 21.15
CA ILE A 56 33.69 26.96 20.38
C ILE A 56 33.00 28.29 20.70
N THR A 57 31.67 28.29 20.73
CA THR A 57 30.89 29.51 21.01
C THR A 57 31.18 30.05 22.42
N SER A 58 31.29 29.16 23.41
CA SER A 58 31.62 29.53 24.79
C SER A 58 33.02 30.15 24.90
N HIS A 59 34.03 29.56 24.27
CA HIS A 59 35.40 30.08 24.31
C HIS A 59 35.55 31.43 23.60
N VAL A 60 34.86 31.66 22.50
CA VAL A 60 34.85 32.98 21.82
C VAL A 60 34.24 34.06 22.72
N VAL A 61 33.17 33.73 23.46
CA VAL A 61 32.55 34.65 24.43
C VAL A 61 33.50 34.96 25.59
N GLU A 62 34.21 33.96 26.11
CA GLU A 62 35.23 34.13 27.14
C GLU A 62 36.41 34.98 26.66
N ALA A 63 36.91 34.76 25.44
CA ALA A 63 38.02 35.54 24.88
C ALA A 63 37.66 37.04 24.71
N ARG A 64 36.44 37.34 24.26
CA ARG A 64 35.92 38.71 24.16
C ARG A 64 35.69 39.38 25.52
N SER A 65 35.67 38.60 26.60
CA SER A 65 35.57 39.11 27.96
C SER A 65 36.89 39.61 28.54
N LEU A 66 38.02 39.35 27.87
CA LEU A 66 39.36 39.71 28.35
C LEU A 66 39.52 41.24 28.54
N PRO A 67 40.08 41.70 29.67
CA PRO A 67 40.17 43.13 29.98
C PRO A 67 40.93 43.97 28.92
N ALA A 68 41.96 43.40 28.29
CA ALA A 68 42.74 44.08 27.26
C ALA A 68 41.91 44.34 25.98
N TYR A 69 41.12 43.35 25.56
CA TYR A 69 40.22 43.44 24.42
C TYR A 69 39.10 44.45 24.66
N ARG A 70 38.41 44.35 25.82
CA ARG A 70 37.35 45.31 26.20
C ARG A 70 37.84 46.74 26.24
N ARG A 71 39.07 46.97 26.74
CA ARG A 71 39.70 48.29 26.78
C ARG A 71 40.00 48.81 25.36
N LEU A 72 40.59 47.99 24.49
CA LEU A 72 40.86 48.36 23.10
C LEU A 72 39.57 48.67 22.33
N SER A 73 38.53 47.84 22.47
CA SER A 73 37.21 48.07 21.87
C SER A 73 36.58 49.38 22.37
N ALA A 74 36.61 49.64 23.67
CA ALA A 74 36.08 50.88 24.24
C ALA A 74 36.85 52.13 23.77
N ASP A 75 38.18 52.03 23.64
CA ASP A 75 39.03 53.12 23.14
C ASP A 75 38.76 53.39 21.63
N VAL A 76 38.51 52.35 20.82
CA VAL A 76 38.08 52.46 19.41
C VAL A 76 36.70 53.11 19.30
N ASP A 77 35.74 52.70 20.11
CA ASP A 77 34.39 53.29 20.14
C ASP A 77 34.44 54.77 20.54
N ALA A 78 35.23 55.10 21.57
CA ALA A 78 35.42 56.47 22.02
C ALA A 78 36.08 57.34 20.94
N ALA A 79 37.10 56.82 20.26
CA ALA A 79 37.75 57.50 19.14
C ALA A 79 36.78 57.71 17.95
N SER A 80 35.95 56.71 17.64
CA SER A 80 35.01 56.75 16.52
C SER A 80 33.90 57.78 16.69
N ARG A 81 33.43 58.00 17.93
CA ARG A 81 32.38 58.99 18.23
C ARG A 81 32.88 60.44 18.19
N GLN A 82 34.18 60.67 18.37
CA GLN A 82 34.69 62.02 18.71
C GLN A 82 35.82 62.53 17.81
N CYS A 83 36.42 61.67 16.99
CA CYS A 83 37.63 61.99 16.22
C CYS A 83 37.45 61.61 14.73
N LYS A 84 38.02 62.43 13.84
CA LYS A 84 38.12 62.11 12.40
C LYS A 84 39.21 61.05 12.17
N GLU A 85 39.02 60.23 11.13
CA GLU A 85 39.74 58.98 10.92
C GLU A 85 41.28 59.08 10.84
N GLY A 86 41.80 60.07 10.10
CA GLY A 86 43.23 60.26 9.88
C GLY A 86 43.93 61.18 10.87
N LEU A 87 43.25 61.64 11.93
CA LEU A 87 43.87 62.54 12.89
C LEU A 87 44.65 61.77 13.96
N PRO A 88 45.87 62.22 14.29
CA PRO A 88 46.63 61.63 15.38
C PRO A 88 45.92 61.84 16.72
N LEU A 89 45.97 60.83 17.58
CA LEU A 89 45.26 60.74 18.85
C LEU A 89 46.22 60.79 20.04
N ARG A 90 45.68 61.15 21.21
CA ARG A 90 46.41 61.14 22.48
C ARG A 90 45.50 60.81 23.65
N MET A 91 46.11 60.38 24.74
CA MET A 91 45.45 60.14 26.03
C MET A 91 45.39 61.42 26.86
N LYS A 92 44.18 61.88 27.21
CA LYS A 92 43.98 63.02 28.11
C LYS A 92 43.26 62.55 29.37
N ALA A 93 43.76 62.94 30.55
CA ALA A 93 43.05 62.71 31.80
C ALA A 93 41.64 63.31 31.74
N ASP A 94 40.64 62.51 32.10
CA ASP A 94 39.26 62.94 32.15
C ASP A 94 38.90 63.27 33.60
N PRO A 95 38.73 64.54 33.96
CA PRO A 95 38.41 64.93 35.33
C PRO A 95 37.02 64.47 35.78
N ALA A 96 36.13 64.07 34.85
CA ALA A 96 34.79 63.59 35.17
C ALA A 96 34.72 62.07 35.45
N ALA A 97 35.79 61.33 35.16
CA ALA A 97 35.88 59.90 35.44
C ALA A 97 36.98 59.69 36.48
N ASN A 98 36.68 59.06 37.62
CA ASN A 98 37.61 58.78 38.73
C ASN A 98 38.97 58.17 38.26
N GLY A 99 39.94 59.02 37.91
CA GLY A 99 41.22 58.58 37.32
C GLY A 99 41.14 58.07 35.87
N GLY A 100 40.03 58.31 35.17
CA GLY A 100 39.80 57.85 33.80
C GLY A 100 40.60 58.63 32.75
N VAL A 101 40.88 57.98 31.63
CA VAL A 101 41.55 58.60 30.48
C VAL A 101 40.61 58.63 29.29
N ARG A 102 40.56 59.76 28.58
CA ARG A 102 39.79 59.94 27.36
C ARG A 102 40.70 60.06 26.15
N ILE A 103 40.30 59.42 25.05
CA ILE A 103 40.97 59.53 23.75
C ILE A 103 40.50 60.80 23.04
N VAL A 104 41.45 61.66 22.67
CA VAL A 104 41.17 62.94 21.98
C VAL A 104 42.20 63.20 20.87
N PRO A 105 41.92 64.11 19.92
CA PRO A 105 42.91 64.50 18.93
C PRO A 105 44.17 65.12 19.55
N LEU A 106 45.31 64.89 18.90
CA LEU A 106 46.62 65.42 19.29
C LEU A 106 46.63 66.96 19.23
N ALA A 107 46.02 67.54 18.20
CA ALA A 107 45.88 68.98 18.06
C ALA A 107 44.99 69.57 19.17
N SER A 108 45.39 70.71 19.73
CA SER A 108 44.55 71.45 20.66
C SER A 108 43.41 72.11 19.90
N ARG A 109 42.24 72.27 20.53
CA ARG A 109 41.14 73.08 19.98
C ARG A 109 41.45 74.59 20.01
N SER A 110 42.46 75.01 20.79
CA SER A 110 42.89 76.41 20.86
C SER A 110 43.95 76.69 19.80
N MET A 111 43.61 77.57 18.85
CA MET A 111 44.51 78.05 17.80
C MET A 111 45.79 78.67 18.39
N LEU A 112 45.64 79.47 19.45
CA LEU A 112 46.72 80.17 20.13
C LEU A 112 47.72 79.20 20.79
N LYS A 113 47.24 78.09 21.38
CA LYS A 113 48.11 77.03 21.93
C LYS A 113 48.83 76.22 20.84
N ASN A 114 48.25 76.11 19.66
CA ASN A 114 48.92 75.45 18.54
C ASN A 114 49.98 76.38 17.91
N LEU A 115 49.69 77.67 17.77
CA LEU A 115 50.63 78.68 17.24
C LEU A 115 51.84 78.90 18.14
N LEU A 116 51.62 79.01 19.46
CA LEU A 116 52.69 79.28 20.43
C LEU A 116 53.43 78.01 20.90
N GLY A 117 53.10 76.83 20.35
CA GLY A 117 53.73 75.56 20.76
C GLY A 117 53.50 75.18 22.23
N ILE A 118 52.52 75.78 22.91
CA ILE A 118 52.30 75.57 24.35
C ILE A 118 51.79 74.14 24.59
N GLY A 119 52.50 73.39 25.44
CA GLY A 119 52.14 72.03 25.84
C GLY A 119 52.33 70.97 24.75
N THR A 120 53.26 71.17 23.81
CA THR A 120 53.65 70.19 22.78
C THR A 120 54.34 68.96 23.38
N ALA A 121 55.30 69.14 24.29
CA ALA A 121 56.00 68.03 24.96
C ALA A 121 55.03 67.08 25.69
N LYS A 122 54.16 67.64 26.55
CA LYS A 122 53.10 66.89 27.25
C LYS A 122 52.14 66.17 26.30
N ARG A 123 51.86 66.73 25.11
CA ARG A 123 51.03 66.10 24.09
C ARG A 123 51.71 64.92 23.42
N ALA A 124 53.00 65.03 23.15
CA ALA A 124 53.82 63.95 22.60
C ALA A 124 53.91 62.78 23.58
N GLU A 125 54.16 63.06 24.87
CA GLU A 125 54.15 62.05 25.94
C GLU A 125 52.80 61.32 26.04
N GLN A 126 51.69 62.06 25.95
CA GLN A 126 50.34 61.50 25.96
C GLN A 126 50.00 60.64 24.73
N ALA A 127 50.59 60.96 23.57
CA ALA A 127 50.46 60.14 22.37
C ALA A 127 51.33 58.88 22.46
N GLN A 128 52.53 59.00 23.00
CA GLN A 128 53.44 57.88 23.24
C GLN A 128 52.86 56.92 24.28
N ALA A 129 52.23 57.42 25.35
CA ALA A 129 51.53 56.58 26.33
C ALA A 129 50.38 55.77 25.70
N LEU A 130 49.64 56.36 24.75
CA LEU A 130 48.60 55.64 23.99
C LEU A 130 49.21 54.57 23.09
N ALA A 131 50.31 54.88 22.41
CA ALA A 131 51.03 53.92 21.58
C ALA A 131 51.56 52.74 22.40
N VAL A 132 52.20 53.00 23.56
CA VAL A 132 52.70 51.97 24.46
C VAL A 132 51.56 51.10 25.00
N ARG A 133 50.43 51.71 25.39
CA ARG A 133 49.26 51.00 25.95
C ARG A 133 48.68 49.94 25.02
N HIS A 134 48.76 50.13 23.70
CA HIS A 134 48.26 49.18 22.70
C HIS A 134 49.38 48.46 21.93
N GLY A 135 50.63 48.51 22.41
CA GLY A 135 51.75 47.80 21.79
C GLY A 135 52.18 48.37 20.42
N MET A 136 51.86 49.64 20.15
CA MET A 136 52.17 50.37 18.91
C MET A 136 53.41 51.27 19.06
N ALA A 137 54.24 51.04 20.08
CA ALA A 137 55.47 51.80 20.30
C ALA A 137 56.40 51.67 19.08
N GLY A 138 56.59 52.77 18.35
CA GLY A 138 57.39 52.81 17.11
C GLY A 138 56.61 52.98 15.81
N GLN A 139 55.27 52.97 15.83
CA GLN A 139 54.46 53.33 14.66
C GLN A 139 54.33 54.85 14.50
N ALA A 140 54.22 55.33 13.25
CA ALA A 140 53.79 56.70 12.98
C ALA A 140 52.40 56.94 13.61
N ALA A 141 52.15 58.18 14.03
CA ALA A 141 51.11 58.59 14.99
C ALA A 141 49.84 57.70 15.07
N VAL A 142 49.43 57.34 16.29
CA VAL A 142 48.23 56.53 16.55
C VAL A 142 46.98 57.28 16.06
N THR A 143 46.24 56.68 15.12
CA THR A 143 44.99 57.20 14.55
C THR A 143 43.81 56.28 14.86
N ARG A 144 42.58 56.68 14.46
CA ARG A 144 41.40 55.80 14.57
C ARG A 144 41.58 54.54 13.72
N LEU A 145 42.12 54.70 12.51
CA LEU A 145 42.35 53.58 11.60
C LEU A 145 43.31 52.56 12.22
N THR A 146 44.44 53.00 12.79
CA THR A 146 45.41 52.07 13.40
C THR A 146 44.85 51.32 14.61
N LEU A 147 44.01 51.98 15.44
CA LEU A 147 43.32 51.32 16.56
C LEU A 147 42.27 50.31 16.07
N SER A 148 41.50 50.66 15.04
CA SER A 148 40.52 49.77 14.43
C SER A 148 41.18 48.56 13.76
N THR A 149 42.29 48.76 13.03
CA THR A 149 43.07 47.66 12.46
C THR A 149 43.67 46.76 13.54
N ALA A 150 44.10 47.31 14.67
CA ALA A 150 44.61 46.51 15.78
C ALA A 150 43.51 45.73 16.52
N LEU A 151 42.31 46.31 16.67
CA LEU A 151 41.14 45.59 17.17
C LEU A 151 40.79 44.42 16.25
N HIS A 152 40.74 44.66 14.94
CA HIS A 152 40.45 43.63 13.97
C HIS A 152 41.50 42.50 13.97
N ARG A 153 42.79 42.84 14.05
CA ARG A 153 43.86 41.84 14.21
C ARG A 153 43.79 41.08 15.53
N ALA A 154 43.30 41.71 16.60
CA ALA A 154 43.09 41.04 17.88
C ALA A 154 41.89 40.08 17.82
N GLU A 155 40.81 40.48 17.16
CA GLU A 155 39.65 39.62 16.84
C GLU A 155 40.09 38.40 16.04
N GLU A 156 40.78 38.61 14.92
CA GLU A 156 41.28 37.52 14.05
C GLU A 156 42.21 36.55 14.79
N LYS A 157 43.15 37.07 15.58
CA LYS A 157 44.08 36.21 16.35
C LYS A 157 43.38 35.42 17.45
N MET A 158 42.41 36.02 18.15
CA MET A 158 41.67 35.36 19.22
C MET A 158 40.73 34.27 18.68
N ASP A 159 40.04 34.57 17.57
CA ASP A 159 39.17 33.60 16.92
C ASP A 159 39.99 32.42 16.40
N MET A 160 41.18 32.64 15.82
CA MET A 160 42.00 31.56 15.25
C MET A 160 42.62 30.61 16.30
N THR A 161 43.15 31.11 17.42
CA THR A 161 43.82 30.23 18.40
C THR A 161 42.85 29.46 19.28
N ALA A 162 41.73 30.08 19.68
CA ALA A 162 40.72 29.42 20.51
C ALA A 162 39.94 28.36 19.73
N VAL A 163 39.68 28.62 18.45
CA VAL A 163 39.07 27.65 17.52
C VAL A 163 40.01 26.47 17.29
N ALA A 164 41.30 26.69 17.07
CA ALA A 164 42.29 25.62 16.85
C ALA A 164 42.43 24.65 18.04
N ASP A 165 42.60 25.16 19.27
CA ASP A 165 42.78 24.31 20.47
C ASP A 165 41.50 23.54 20.86
N THR A 166 40.33 24.11 20.53
CA THR A 166 39.04 23.47 20.79
C THR A 166 38.73 22.41 19.72
N LEU A 167 39.03 22.71 18.45
CA LEU A 167 38.94 21.77 17.34
C LEU A 167 39.86 20.56 17.56
N ALA A 168 41.11 20.76 17.94
CA ALA A 168 42.07 19.67 18.15
C ALA A 168 41.61 18.68 19.25
N ARG A 169 41.06 19.19 20.37
CA ARG A 169 40.56 18.35 21.48
C ARG A 169 39.29 17.58 21.11
N HIS A 170 38.41 18.16 20.32
CA HIS A 170 37.12 17.55 19.99
C HIS A 170 37.13 16.73 18.69
N ALA A 171 38.10 16.94 17.80
CA ALA A 171 38.31 16.14 16.59
C ALA A 171 38.50 14.66 16.93
N VAL A 172 39.24 14.33 18.00
CA VAL A 172 39.45 12.94 18.45
C VAL A 172 38.13 12.24 18.80
N ALA A 173 37.21 12.94 19.47
CA ALA A 173 35.90 12.37 19.84
C ALA A 173 34.98 12.17 18.63
N VAL A 174 34.97 13.12 17.69
CA VAL A 174 34.22 13.00 16.43
C VAL A 174 34.76 11.84 15.59
N ASN A 175 36.09 11.67 15.54
CA ASN A 175 36.73 10.58 14.81
C ASN A 175 36.42 9.21 15.40
N GLY A 176 36.40 9.07 16.74
CA GLY A 176 36.01 7.81 17.39
C GLY A 176 34.57 7.43 17.04
N ALA A 177 33.64 8.38 17.13
CA ALA A 177 32.24 8.16 16.78
C ALA A 177 32.04 7.84 15.29
N LEU A 178 32.82 8.48 14.41
CA LEU A 178 32.78 8.22 12.97
C LEU A 178 33.31 6.81 12.64
N ALA A 179 34.44 6.41 13.24
CA ALA A 179 35.03 5.09 13.05
C ALA A 179 34.08 3.97 13.50
N ASP A 180 33.39 4.14 14.62
CA ASP A 180 32.39 3.18 15.10
C ASP A 180 31.17 3.11 14.19
N ALA A 181 30.66 4.25 13.71
CA ALA A 181 29.56 4.29 12.75
C ALA A 181 29.90 3.58 11.44
N VAL A 182 31.13 3.72 10.96
CA VAL A 182 31.55 3.05 9.73
C VAL A 182 31.79 1.55 9.95
N ARG A 183 32.37 1.13 11.09
CA ARG A 183 32.49 -0.30 11.43
C ARG A 183 31.13 -1.00 11.41
N ILE A 184 30.09 -0.34 11.93
CA ILE A 184 28.71 -0.83 11.91
C ILE A 184 28.14 -0.89 10.48
N ALA A 185 28.45 0.10 9.63
CA ALA A 185 27.93 0.16 8.26
C ALA A 185 28.58 -0.87 7.31
N VAL A 186 29.84 -1.21 7.54
CA VAL A 186 30.66 -2.08 6.67
C VAL A 186 30.52 -3.56 7.06
N GLY A 187 30.28 -3.86 8.34
CA GLY A 187 30.26 -5.22 8.86
C GLY A 187 31.61 -5.94 8.71
N GLU A 188 31.68 -7.24 9.03
CA GLU A 188 32.94 -8.03 8.98
C GLU A 188 33.47 -8.32 7.56
N ARG A 189 32.80 -7.89 6.48
CA ARG A 189 33.10 -8.32 5.10
C ARG A 189 33.38 -7.20 4.09
N GLY A 190 33.33 -5.93 4.50
CA GLY A 190 33.55 -4.81 3.57
C GLY A 190 34.97 -4.25 3.60
N ASP A 191 35.30 -3.45 2.57
CA ASP A 191 36.61 -2.83 2.36
C ASP A 191 36.96 -1.81 3.46
N GLU A 192 37.52 -2.30 4.57
CA GLU A 192 38.03 -1.49 5.68
C GLU A 192 39.04 -0.43 5.22
N ALA A 193 39.77 -0.67 4.13
CA ALA A 193 40.81 0.24 3.63
C ALA A 193 40.22 1.47 2.93
N GLY A 194 39.19 1.31 2.09
CA GLY A 194 38.48 2.43 1.45
C GLY A 194 37.73 3.32 2.45
N VAL A 195 37.24 2.70 3.52
CA VAL A 195 36.62 3.34 4.68
C VAL A 195 37.63 4.14 5.49
N ALA A 196 38.77 3.53 5.84
CA ALA A 196 39.84 4.20 6.57
C ALA A 196 40.43 5.36 5.75
N ALA A 197 40.51 5.23 4.42
CA ALA A 197 40.93 6.30 3.53
C ALA A 197 39.93 7.47 3.51
N SER A 198 38.62 7.18 3.51
CA SER A 198 37.57 8.19 3.54
C SER A 198 37.51 8.92 4.90
N CYS A 199 37.67 8.19 6.02
CA CYS A 199 37.83 8.78 7.35
C CYS A 199 39.11 9.62 7.46
N ARG A 200 40.20 9.23 6.79
CA ARG A 200 41.44 10.03 6.71
C ARG A 200 41.28 11.29 5.86
N LEU A 201 40.59 11.24 4.73
CA LEU A 201 40.31 12.42 3.92
C LEU A 201 39.44 13.43 4.69
N LEU A 202 38.47 12.94 5.46
CA LEU A 202 37.68 13.76 6.37
C LEU A 202 38.53 14.33 7.51
N PHE A 203 39.48 13.56 8.05
CA PHE A 203 40.45 14.02 9.05
C PHE A 203 41.30 15.18 8.53
N ASP A 204 41.81 15.07 7.31
CA ASP A 204 42.61 16.12 6.68
C ASP A 204 41.77 17.37 6.40
N SER A 205 40.50 17.19 5.99
CA SER A 205 39.55 18.30 5.77
C SER A 205 39.14 19.01 7.07
N LEU A 206 38.94 18.27 8.16
CA LEU A 206 38.58 18.84 9.47
C LEU A 206 39.76 19.56 10.13
N ASN A 207 40.99 19.04 9.97
CA ASN A 207 42.20 19.71 10.44
C ASN A 207 42.57 20.94 9.60
N ALA A 208 42.20 20.96 8.32
CA ALA A 208 42.36 22.12 7.45
C ALA A 208 41.25 23.18 7.64
N SER A 209 40.18 22.86 8.38
CA SER A 209 39.05 23.77 8.59
C SER A 209 39.45 24.91 9.54
N VAL A 210 39.44 26.12 9.00
CA VAL A 210 39.87 27.34 9.71
C VAL A 210 38.69 28.01 10.44
N SER A 211 37.46 27.59 10.16
CA SER A 211 36.24 28.18 10.72
C SER A 211 35.21 27.12 11.16
N ALA A 212 34.29 27.52 12.05
CA ALA A 212 33.20 26.65 12.51
C ALA A 212 32.21 26.26 11.40
N SER A 213 32.05 27.09 10.37
CA SER A 213 31.23 26.77 9.20
C SER A 213 31.85 25.69 8.33
N ASP A 214 33.17 25.72 8.13
CA ASP A 214 33.89 24.73 7.32
C ASP A 214 33.87 23.36 8.00
N PHE A 215 33.98 23.34 9.34
CA PHE A 215 33.84 22.12 10.14
C PHE A 215 32.45 21.48 10.02
N THR A 216 31.39 22.30 9.97
CA THR A 216 30.01 21.81 9.84
C THR A 216 29.78 21.17 8.47
N LEU A 217 30.31 21.78 7.40
CA LEU A 217 30.24 21.24 6.05
C LEU A 217 30.99 19.91 5.92
N ALA A 218 32.20 19.81 6.48
CA ALA A 218 32.98 18.58 6.47
C ALA A 218 32.26 17.42 7.22
N VAL A 219 31.53 17.72 8.30
CA VAL A 219 30.68 16.75 9.00
C VAL A 219 29.49 16.30 8.16
N ASP A 220 28.86 17.21 7.42
CA ASP A 220 27.73 16.87 6.53
C ASP A 220 28.17 16.03 5.32
N ASP A 221 29.35 16.31 4.75
CA ASP A 221 29.96 15.48 3.71
C ASP A 221 30.32 14.08 4.23
N ALA A 222 30.79 13.97 5.48
CA ALA A 222 31.01 12.70 6.15
C ALA A 222 29.71 11.89 6.29
N ARG A 223 28.63 12.55 6.72
CA ARG A 223 27.29 11.95 6.83
C ARG A 223 26.79 11.44 5.48
N GLN A 224 27.00 12.22 4.43
CA GLN A 224 26.59 11.84 3.08
C GLN A 224 27.39 10.65 2.55
N SER A 225 28.69 10.61 2.83
CA SER A 225 29.57 9.49 2.48
C SER A 225 29.19 8.20 3.21
N ILE A 226 28.86 8.26 4.50
CA ILE A 226 28.35 7.11 5.27
C ILE A 226 27.03 6.58 4.68
N ARG A 227 26.10 7.48 4.29
CA ARG A 227 24.85 7.07 3.61
C ARG A 227 25.10 6.37 2.27
N MET A 228 26.15 6.77 1.55
CA MET A 228 26.53 6.12 0.28
C MET A 228 27.14 4.73 0.52
N LEU A 229 27.92 4.56 1.59
CA LEU A 229 28.51 3.28 2.01
C LEU A 229 27.48 2.29 2.57
N GLN A 230 26.29 2.73 3.00
CA GLN A 230 25.17 1.83 3.36
C GLN A 230 24.63 1.03 2.16
N ARG A 231 24.82 1.52 0.93
CA ARG A 231 24.16 0.97 -0.25
C ARG A 231 24.51 -0.51 -0.51
N PRO A 232 25.77 -0.98 -0.45
CA PRO A 232 26.09 -2.37 -0.82
C PRO A 232 25.47 -3.41 0.12
N SER A 233 25.59 -3.23 1.44
CA SER A 233 25.13 -4.23 2.43
C SER A 233 23.61 -4.26 2.58
N VAL A 234 22.95 -3.08 2.56
CA VAL A 234 21.47 -2.98 2.61
C VAL A 234 20.84 -3.43 1.29
N VAL A 235 21.49 -3.18 0.15
CA VAL A 235 21.02 -3.66 -1.16
C VAL A 235 21.17 -5.18 -1.27
N LEU A 236 22.29 -5.77 -0.83
CA LEU A 236 22.48 -7.23 -0.83
C LEU A 236 21.45 -7.95 0.04
N ALA A 237 21.25 -7.48 1.29
CA ALA A 237 20.22 -8.05 2.17
C ALA A 237 18.79 -7.83 1.63
N GLY A 238 18.52 -6.67 1.03
CA GLY A 238 17.25 -6.37 0.37
C GLY A 238 16.97 -7.25 -0.86
N GLN A 239 18.01 -7.54 -1.66
CA GLN A 239 17.94 -8.46 -2.79
C GLN A 239 17.65 -9.89 -2.32
N MET A 240 18.35 -10.37 -1.28
CA MET A 240 18.08 -11.68 -0.68
C MET A 240 16.64 -11.80 -0.16
N VAL A 241 16.11 -10.78 0.51
CA VAL A 241 14.69 -10.73 0.93
C VAL A 241 13.76 -10.81 -0.28
N THR A 242 14.03 -10.04 -1.34
CA THR A 242 13.23 -10.03 -2.57
C THR A 242 13.24 -11.39 -3.28
N ASP A 243 14.38 -12.06 -3.32
CA ASP A 243 14.53 -13.37 -3.96
C ASP A 243 13.85 -14.48 -3.15
N LEU A 244 13.96 -14.45 -1.81
CA LEU A 244 13.23 -15.36 -0.92
C LEU A 244 11.70 -15.16 -1.03
N GLU A 245 11.23 -13.93 -1.14
CA GLU A 245 9.81 -13.62 -1.39
C GLU A 245 9.33 -14.18 -2.73
N ARG A 246 10.13 -14.05 -3.79
CA ARG A 246 9.83 -14.62 -5.11
C ARG A 246 9.75 -16.15 -5.07
N GLN A 247 10.69 -16.80 -4.38
CA GLN A 247 10.70 -18.26 -4.19
C GLN A 247 9.47 -18.74 -3.42
N LEU A 248 9.09 -18.05 -2.34
CA LEU A 248 7.91 -18.39 -1.55
C LEU A 248 6.62 -18.27 -2.38
N HIS A 249 6.51 -17.24 -3.22
CA HIS A 249 5.39 -17.08 -4.14
C HIS A 249 5.29 -18.20 -5.18
N ALA A 250 6.41 -18.64 -5.74
CA ALA A 250 6.45 -19.76 -6.69
C ALA A 250 6.02 -21.08 -6.03
N ILE A 251 6.46 -21.34 -4.80
CA ILE A 251 6.06 -22.53 -4.01
C ILE A 251 4.56 -22.50 -3.72
N ASP A 252 4.01 -21.37 -3.24
CA ASP A 252 2.58 -21.24 -2.96
C ASP A 252 1.72 -21.44 -4.22
N THR A 253 2.20 -20.98 -5.38
CA THR A 253 1.54 -21.20 -6.67
C THR A 253 1.55 -22.68 -7.07
N GLY A 254 2.69 -23.36 -6.88
CA GLY A 254 2.82 -24.79 -7.14
C GLY A 254 1.91 -25.65 -6.25
N ILE A 255 1.78 -25.32 -4.96
CA ILE A 255 0.87 -26.00 -4.02
C ILE A 255 -0.58 -25.89 -4.51
N LYS A 256 -1.04 -24.67 -4.85
CA LYS A 256 -2.40 -24.43 -5.33
C LYS A 256 -2.71 -25.20 -6.61
N GLU A 257 -1.75 -25.26 -7.54
CA GLU A 257 -1.92 -26.01 -8.79
C GLU A 257 -1.97 -27.53 -8.53
N GLY A 258 -1.13 -28.04 -7.63
CA GLY A 258 -1.17 -29.44 -7.20
C GLY A 258 -2.52 -29.82 -6.56
N GLU A 259 -3.02 -29.01 -5.63
CA GLU A 259 -4.35 -29.21 -5.02
C GLU A 259 -5.47 -29.19 -6.06
N ARG A 260 -5.38 -28.28 -7.05
CA ARG A 260 -6.34 -28.18 -8.14
C ARG A 260 -6.34 -29.46 -8.97
N GLN A 261 -5.17 -29.94 -9.38
CA GLN A 261 -5.03 -31.18 -10.16
C GLN A 261 -5.59 -32.39 -9.41
N GLN A 262 -5.34 -32.48 -8.09
CA GLN A 262 -5.91 -33.54 -7.27
C GLN A 262 -7.44 -33.49 -7.22
N LYS A 263 -8.03 -32.29 -7.05
CA LYS A 263 -9.49 -32.10 -7.08
C LYS A 263 -10.09 -32.46 -8.43
N VAL A 264 -9.45 -32.04 -9.53
CA VAL A 264 -9.87 -32.39 -10.91
C VAL A 264 -9.84 -33.90 -11.12
N ALA A 265 -8.76 -34.57 -10.70
CA ALA A 265 -8.63 -36.02 -10.82
C ALA A 265 -9.66 -36.77 -9.96
N ALA A 266 -9.98 -36.28 -8.76
CA ALA A 266 -11.00 -36.87 -7.90
C ALA A 266 -12.41 -36.71 -8.49
N ARG A 267 -12.77 -35.51 -8.96
CA ARG A 267 -14.09 -35.21 -9.53
C ARG A 267 -14.31 -35.90 -10.88
N SER A 268 -13.28 -35.97 -11.72
CA SER A 268 -13.33 -36.70 -12.98
C SER A 268 -13.57 -38.20 -12.78
N ARG A 269 -13.06 -38.79 -11.68
CA ARG A 269 -13.33 -40.18 -11.30
C ARG A 269 -14.76 -40.37 -10.78
N ALA A 270 -15.27 -39.43 -9.97
CA ALA A 270 -16.63 -39.49 -9.42
C ALA A 270 -17.73 -39.30 -10.49
N ALA A 271 -17.45 -38.58 -11.57
CA ALA A 271 -18.42 -38.24 -12.60
C ALA A 271 -18.72 -39.37 -13.62
N GLY A 272 -18.18 -40.57 -13.41
CA GLY A 272 -18.41 -41.75 -14.27
C GLY A 272 -17.66 -41.68 -15.61
N HIS A 273 -16.83 -42.68 -15.89
CA HIS A 273 -16.13 -42.79 -17.18
C HIS A 273 -17.11 -42.98 -18.35
N ARG A 274 -17.34 -41.92 -19.14
CA ARG A 274 -17.57 -42.03 -20.59
C ARG A 274 -16.80 -40.94 -21.32
N ASN A 275 -15.94 -41.37 -22.24
CA ASN A 275 -15.01 -40.59 -23.06
C ASN A 275 -15.73 -39.71 -24.09
N ALA A 276 -16.61 -38.80 -23.67
CA ALA A 276 -16.98 -37.69 -24.54
C ALA A 276 -15.91 -36.60 -24.41
N PRO A 277 -15.39 -36.04 -25.53
CA PRO A 277 -14.59 -34.82 -25.47
C PRO A 277 -15.50 -33.70 -24.96
N VAL A 278 -15.48 -33.46 -23.66
CA VAL A 278 -16.13 -32.29 -23.06
C VAL A 278 -15.20 -31.12 -23.39
N GLN A 279 -15.73 -30.09 -24.05
CA GLN A 279 -14.95 -28.90 -24.37
C GLN A 279 -14.52 -28.23 -23.06
N SER A 280 -13.46 -27.42 -23.12
CA SER A 280 -12.98 -26.75 -21.91
C SER A 280 -14.08 -25.84 -21.33
N PHE A 281 -14.10 -25.64 -20.01
CA PHE A 281 -15.03 -24.72 -19.37
C PHE A 281 -15.05 -23.34 -20.06
N SER A 282 -13.89 -22.85 -20.52
CA SER A 282 -13.78 -21.57 -21.20
C SER A 282 -14.48 -21.53 -22.56
N ASP A 283 -14.47 -22.63 -23.31
CA ASP A 283 -15.10 -22.70 -24.63
C ASP A 283 -16.62 -22.79 -24.47
N GLU A 284 -17.08 -23.66 -23.58
CA GLU A 284 -18.50 -23.82 -23.24
C GLU A 284 -19.11 -22.50 -22.73
N GLN A 285 -18.36 -21.76 -21.89
CA GLN A 285 -18.77 -20.46 -21.37
C GLN A 285 -18.91 -19.40 -22.46
N LYS A 286 -18.01 -19.37 -23.46
CA LYS A 286 -18.12 -18.44 -24.60
C LYS A 286 -19.37 -18.72 -25.42
N VAL A 287 -19.65 -20.00 -25.71
CA VAL A 287 -20.85 -20.41 -26.45
C VAL A 287 -22.11 -20.04 -25.68
N LEU A 288 -22.16 -20.31 -24.37
CA LEU A 288 -23.31 -19.92 -23.52
C LEU A 288 -23.53 -18.41 -23.49
N ALA A 289 -22.44 -17.64 -23.35
CA ALA A 289 -22.51 -16.18 -23.32
C ALA A 289 -23.07 -15.63 -24.64
N GLN A 290 -22.61 -16.17 -25.78
CA GLN A 290 -23.11 -15.78 -27.10
C GLN A 290 -24.60 -16.13 -27.25
N LEU A 291 -25.00 -17.36 -26.94
CA LEU A 291 -26.40 -17.79 -27.04
C LEU A 291 -27.35 -16.92 -26.21
N ARG A 292 -26.94 -16.54 -24.99
CA ARG A 292 -27.73 -15.67 -24.11
C ARG A 292 -27.80 -14.24 -24.62
N ALA A 293 -26.70 -13.72 -25.16
CA ALA A 293 -26.64 -12.37 -25.71
C ALA A 293 -27.51 -12.25 -26.97
N ASP A 294 -27.42 -13.22 -27.89
CA ASP A 294 -28.16 -13.23 -29.16
C ASP A 294 -29.68 -13.13 -28.97
N CYS A 295 -30.21 -13.65 -27.88
CA CYS A 295 -31.65 -13.68 -27.61
C CYS A 295 -32.08 -12.82 -26.39
N GLU A 296 -31.18 -12.00 -25.84
CA GLU A 296 -31.45 -11.20 -24.64
C GLU A 296 -32.08 -12.04 -23.50
N PHE A 297 -31.62 -13.29 -23.31
CA PHE A 297 -32.28 -14.30 -22.46
C PHE A 297 -32.58 -13.78 -21.06
N ASP A 298 -31.58 -13.15 -20.44
CA ASP A 298 -31.66 -12.62 -19.08
C ASP A 298 -32.71 -11.53 -18.94
N THR A 299 -32.79 -10.65 -19.93
CA THR A 299 -33.80 -9.59 -19.99
C THR A 299 -35.19 -10.21 -20.11
N MET A 300 -35.37 -11.19 -21.00
CA MET A 300 -36.65 -11.88 -21.18
C MET A 300 -37.08 -12.60 -19.90
N PHE A 301 -36.20 -13.38 -19.29
CA PHE A 301 -36.53 -14.19 -18.10
C PHE A 301 -36.80 -13.33 -16.85
N HIS A 302 -36.19 -12.15 -16.77
CA HIS A 302 -36.41 -11.21 -15.66
C HIS A 302 -37.85 -10.64 -15.65
N THR A 303 -38.43 -10.39 -16.82
CA THR A 303 -39.81 -9.89 -16.91
C THR A 303 -40.84 -10.99 -16.65
N THR A 304 -41.98 -10.64 -16.06
CA THR A 304 -43.07 -11.60 -15.77
C THR A 304 -43.64 -12.17 -17.06
N VAL A 305 -43.82 -11.31 -18.09
CA VAL A 305 -44.31 -11.74 -19.40
C VAL A 305 -43.33 -12.71 -20.05
N GLY A 306 -42.03 -12.36 -20.12
CA GLY A 306 -41.04 -13.21 -20.74
C GLY A 306 -40.85 -14.53 -20.00
N ARG A 307 -40.78 -14.50 -18.66
CA ARG A 307 -40.75 -15.71 -17.82
C ARG A 307 -41.92 -16.63 -18.13
N ARG A 308 -43.15 -16.12 -18.14
CA ARG A 308 -44.36 -16.92 -18.41
C ARG A 308 -44.30 -17.59 -19.78
N GLN A 309 -43.86 -16.87 -20.80
CA GLN A 309 -43.76 -17.41 -22.16
C GLN A 309 -42.64 -18.44 -22.28
N ILE A 310 -41.48 -18.20 -21.66
CA ILE A 310 -40.38 -19.17 -21.60
C ILE A 310 -40.85 -20.47 -20.95
N GLN A 311 -41.60 -20.40 -19.85
CA GLN A 311 -42.15 -21.60 -19.20
C GLN A 311 -43.13 -22.34 -20.13
N LYS A 312 -44.00 -21.62 -20.85
CA LYS A 312 -44.92 -22.22 -21.84
C LYS A 312 -44.23 -22.82 -23.06
N MET A 313 -43.04 -22.34 -23.44
CA MET A 313 -42.26 -22.93 -24.53
C MET A 313 -41.81 -24.35 -24.20
N PHE A 314 -41.44 -24.64 -22.95
CA PHE A 314 -41.15 -26.01 -22.50
C PHE A 314 -42.37 -26.93 -22.62
N ASP A 315 -43.56 -26.38 -22.37
CA ASP A 315 -44.83 -27.12 -22.48
C ASP A 315 -45.32 -27.26 -23.94
N GLY A 316 -44.58 -26.72 -24.93
CA GLY A 316 -45.02 -26.68 -26.34
C GLY A 316 -46.21 -25.74 -26.60
N CYS A 317 -46.60 -24.92 -25.61
CA CYS A 317 -47.76 -24.03 -25.66
C CYS A 317 -47.43 -22.63 -26.22
N ALA A 318 -46.17 -22.32 -26.48
CA ALA A 318 -45.72 -21.03 -27.01
C ALA A 318 -44.52 -21.20 -27.96
N SER A 319 -44.46 -20.35 -29.00
CA SER A 319 -43.38 -20.34 -30.00
C SER A 319 -42.41 -19.16 -29.86
N GLY A 320 -42.73 -18.14 -29.05
CA GLY A 320 -41.95 -16.90 -28.95
C GLY A 320 -42.31 -16.06 -27.71
N VAL A 321 -41.50 -15.03 -27.46
CA VAL A 321 -41.79 -13.97 -26.47
C VAL A 321 -42.12 -12.69 -27.23
N SER A 322 -43.12 -11.92 -26.80
CA SER A 322 -43.42 -10.62 -27.41
C SER A 322 -42.46 -9.55 -26.89
N GLY A 323 -41.52 -9.11 -27.72
CA GLY A 323 -40.58 -8.04 -27.37
C GLY A 323 -41.27 -6.74 -26.97
N SER A 324 -42.39 -6.39 -27.64
CA SER A 324 -43.19 -5.21 -27.27
C SER A 324 -43.80 -5.31 -25.88
N ALA A 325 -44.28 -6.49 -25.48
CA ALA A 325 -44.85 -6.69 -24.14
C ALA A 325 -43.77 -6.62 -23.05
N VAL A 326 -42.58 -7.18 -23.32
CA VAL A 326 -41.41 -7.08 -22.43
C VAL A 326 -40.97 -5.61 -22.27
N ILE A 327 -40.92 -4.84 -23.36
CA ILE A 327 -40.58 -3.41 -23.33
C ILE A 327 -41.59 -2.61 -22.50
N ASN A 328 -42.89 -2.89 -22.67
CA ASN A 328 -43.94 -2.20 -21.91
C ASN A 328 -43.83 -2.52 -20.41
N GLU A 329 -43.60 -3.78 -20.04
CA GLU A 329 -43.38 -4.15 -18.62
C GLU A 329 -42.15 -3.44 -18.03
N ILE A 330 -41.06 -3.28 -18.80
CA ILE A 330 -39.88 -2.53 -18.36
C ILE A 330 -40.21 -1.04 -18.19
N ARG A 331 -40.98 -0.43 -19.10
CA ARG A 331 -41.42 0.97 -18.98
C ARG A 331 -42.29 1.19 -17.74
N GLU A 332 -43.27 0.32 -17.52
CA GLU A 332 -44.13 0.37 -16.33
C GLU A 332 -43.32 0.29 -15.04
N ARG A 333 -42.26 -0.51 -15.01
CA ARG A 333 -41.39 -0.66 -13.83
C ARG A 333 -40.40 0.48 -13.64
N HIS A 334 -39.78 0.99 -14.70
CA HIS A 334 -38.64 1.92 -14.61
C HIS A 334 -38.94 3.36 -15.06
N GLY A 335 -40.16 3.63 -15.53
CA GLY A 335 -40.58 4.92 -16.09
C GLY A 335 -40.67 4.89 -17.62
N ASP A 336 -41.64 5.62 -18.17
CA ASP A 336 -41.96 5.62 -19.61
C ASP A 336 -40.81 6.14 -20.48
N ASP A 337 -40.01 7.06 -19.95
CA ASP A 337 -38.92 7.74 -20.63
C ASP A 337 -37.58 6.96 -20.60
N ILE A 338 -37.54 5.79 -19.95
CA ILE A 338 -36.32 5.00 -19.77
C ILE A 338 -35.63 4.67 -21.11
N PHE A 339 -36.40 4.36 -22.14
CA PHE A 339 -35.88 4.07 -23.48
C PHE A 339 -35.65 5.32 -24.34
N ASP A 340 -36.32 6.43 -24.01
CA ASP A 340 -36.36 7.63 -24.85
C ASP A 340 -35.24 8.63 -24.49
N LYS A 341 -34.68 8.56 -23.26
CA LYS A 341 -33.60 9.44 -22.77
C LYS A 341 -32.19 8.82 -22.73
N GLY A 342 -31.96 7.62 -23.28
CA GLY A 342 -30.60 7.06 -23.37
C GLY A 342 -30.48 5.56 -23.68
N ALA A 343 -31.55 4.78 -23.54
CA ALA A 343 -31.51 3.33 -23.72
C ALA A 343 -32.11 2.82 -25.06
N ARG A 344 -32.25 3.68 -26.07
CA ARG A 344 -32.92 3.35 -27.35
C ARG A 344 -32.34 2.11 -28.04
N GLN A 345 -31.02 1.94 -28.00
CA GLN A 345 -30.34 0.76 -28.54
C GLN A 345 -30.78 -0.55 -27.87
N PHE A 346 -31.03 -0.53 -26.56
CA PHE A 346 -31.49 -1.71 -25.81
C PHE A 346 -32.93 -2.06 -26.14
N LYS A 347 -33.78 -1.08 -26.45
CA LYS A 347 -35.14 -1.33 -26.95
C LYS A 347 -35.12 -2.17 -28.23
N GLN A 348 -34.22 -1.86 -29.16
CA GLN A 348 -34.07 -2.65 -30.38
C GLN A 348 -33.47 -4.03 -30.10
N GLY A 349 -32.47 -4.11 -29.22
CA GLY A 349 -31.89 -5.38 -28.75
C GLY A 349 -32.94 -6.32 -28.17
N ILE A 350 -33.84 -5.82 -27.31
CA ILE A 350 -34.93 -6.61 -26.72
C ILE A 350 -35.87 -7.15 -27.80
N LYS A 351 -36.23 -6.35 -28.83
CA LYS A 351 -37.08 -6.84 -29.93
C LYS A 351 -36.40 -7.95 -30.72
N CYS A 352 -35.18 -7.71 -31.20
CA CYS A 352 -34.43 -8.70 -31.96
C CYS A 352 -34.16 -9.96 -31.14
N GLY A 353 -33.83 -9.81 -29.86
CA GLY A 353 -33.59 -10.94 -28.96
C GLY A 353 -34.86 -11.76 -28.70
N ALA A 354 -36.01 -11.10 -28.54
CA ALA A 354 -37.29 -11.78 -28.40
C ALA A 354 -37.68 -12.58 -29.65
N ASP A 355 -37.42 -12.03 -30.85
CA ASP A 355 -37.65 -12.72 -32.12
C ASP A 355 -36.69 -13.91 -32.30
N ALA A 356 -35.46 -13.81 -31.79
CA ALA A 356 -34.46 -14.88 -31.84
C ALA A 356 -34.72 -15.99 -30.80
N LEU A 357 -35.48 -15.72 -29.74
CA LEU A 357 -35.78 -16.66 -28.68
C LEU A 357 -36.91 -17.63 -29.10
N THR A 358 -36.50 -18.73 -29.72
CA THR A 358 -37.38 -19.85 -30.10
C THR A 358 -37.28 -21.02 -29.11
N PRO A 359 -38.22 -21.98 -29.10
CA PRO A 359 -38.10 -23.19 -28.28
C PRO A 359 -36.80 -23.96 -28.52
N ALA A 360 -36.36 -24.08 -29.78
CA ALA A 360 -35.08 -24.72 -30.12
C ALA A 360 -33.88 -23.97 -29.51
N ARG A 361 -33.89 -22.64 -29.58
CA ARG A 361 -32.85 -21.81 -28.96
C ARG A 361 -32.87 -21.91 -27.43
N LEU A 362 -34.05 -21.96 -26.83
CA LEU A 362 -34.23 -22.13 -25.39
C LEU A 362 -33.65 -23.45 -24.90
N HIS A 363 -33.93 -24.56 -25.59
CA HIS A 363 -33.33 -25.86 -25.28
C HIS A 363 -31.81 -25.87 -25.51
N ALA A 364 -31.30 -25.15 -26.51
CA ALA A 364 -29.86 -24.99 -26.70
C ALA A 364 -29.21 -24.25 -25.52
N ILE A 365 -29.82 -23.17 -25.03
CA ILE A 365 -29.36 -22.44 -23.83
C ILE A 365 -29.38 -23.36 -22.60
N ASP A 366 -30.47 -24.09 -22.39
CA ASP A 366 -30.61 -25.03 -21.28
C ASP A 366 -29.52 -26.11 -21.28
N ARG A 367 -29.33 -26.78 -22.42
CA ARG A 367 -28.29 -27.80 -22.61
C ARG A 367 -26.89 -27.23 -22.41
N GLN A 368 -26.63 -26.06 -22.98
CA GLN A 368 -25.33 -25.40 -22.93
C GLN A 368 -24.99 -24.90 -21.51
N ALA A 369 -25.99 -24.41 -20.77
CA ALA A 369 -25.83 -23.98 -19.38
C ALA A 369 -25.38 -25.15 -18.50
N TYR A 370 -26.03 -26.31 -18.66
CA TYR A 370 -25.62 -27.52 -17.96
C TYR A 370 -24.25 -28.02 -18.39
N ALA A 371 -23.96 -28.05 -19.71
CA ALA A 371 -22.65 -28.45 -20.24
C ALA A 371 -21.52 -27.62 -19.63
N THR A 372 -21.68 -26.29 -19.62
CA THR A 372 -20.73 -25.33 -19.04
C THR A 372 -20.53 -25.61 -17.55
N ALA A 373 -21.61 -25.80 -16.79
CA ALA A 373 -21.50 -26.05 -15.36
C ALA A 373 -20.87 -27.42 -15.06
N TYR A 374 -21.16 -28.44 -15.86
CA TYR A 374 -20.60 -29.78 -15.72
C TYR A 374 -19.10 -29.81 -16.04
N ALA A 375 -18.68 -29.13 -17.11
CA ALA A 375 -17.27 -28.91 -17.42
C ALA A 375 -16.56 -28.17 -16.26
N GLY A 376 -17.17 -27.10 -15.76
CA GLY A 376 -16.68 -26.33 -14.62
C GLY A 376 -16.57 -27.16 -13.34
N TYR A 377 -17.53 -28.04 -13.08
CA TYR A 377 -17.50 -28.95 -11.93
C TYR A 377 -16.33 -29.94 -12.04
N ARG A 378 -16.15 -30.58 -13.21
CA ARG A 378 -15.05 -31.51 -13.48
C ARG A 378 -13.68 -30.86 -13.37
N GLU A 379 -13.55 -29.62 -13.86
CA GLU A 379 -12.35 -28.80 -13.76
C GLU A 379 -12.14 -28.17 -12.37
N ALA A 380 -13.00 -28.47 -11.40
CA ALA A 380 -12.99 -27.89 -10.06
C ALA A 380 -13.10 -26.34 -10.00
N ARG A 381 -13.71 -25.74 -11.03
CA ARG A 381 -14.03 -24.30 -11.12
C ARG A 381 -15.38 -23.95 -10.53
N VAL A 382 -16.32 -24.89 -10.55
CA VAL A 382 -17.67 -24.73 -9.98
C VAL A 382 -17.84 -25.74 -8.85
N ASP A 383 -18.53 -25.33 -7.78
CA ASP A 383 -18.88 -26.19 -6.66
C ASP A 383 -20.37 -26.16 -6.38
N PHE A 384 -20.83 -27.12 -5.58
CA PHE A 384 -22.17 -27.15 -5.05
C PHE A 384 -22.46 -25.89 -4.25
N ARG A 385 -23.64 -25.33 -4.50
CA ARG A 385 -24.20 -24.21 -3.75
C ARG A 385 -25.54 -24.63 -3.20
N THR A 386 -25.88 -24.08 -2.04
CA THR A 386 -27.19 -24.26 -1.43
C THR A 386 -28.13 -23.18 -1.93
N MET A 387 -29.24 -23.59 -2.52
CA MET A 387 -30.29 -22.73 -3.02
C MET A 387 -31.64 -23.14 -2.44
N HIS A 388 -32.59 -22.22 -2.50
CA HIS A 388 -33.91 -22.38 -1.90
C HIS A 388 -35.02 -22.08 -2.90
N ARG A 389 -36.15 -22.77 -2.73
CA ARG A 389 -37.41 -22.52 -3.44
C ARG A 389 -38.60 -22.85 -2.54
N GLN A 390 -39.69 -22.13 -2.71
CA GLN A 390 -40.99 -22.46 -2.14
C GLN A 390 -42.00 -22.69 -3.27
N ALA A 391 -42.84 -23.71 -3.12
CA ALA A 391 -43.88 -24.07 -4.06
C ALA A 391 -45.05 -24.74 -3.31
N ASP A 392 -46.18 -24.93 -3.97
CA ASP A 392 -47.32 -25.67 -3.45
C ASP A 392 -47.48 -26.97 -4.26
N HIS A 393 -47.63 -28.11 -3.59
CA HIS A 393 -47.75 -29.42 -4.24
C HIS A 393 -48.89 -30.26 -3.66
N SER A 394 -49.43 -31.17 -4.48
CA SER A 394 -50.41 -32.15 -4.04
C SER A 394 -49.79 -33.16 -3.07
N LEU A 395 -50.62 -33.74 -2.20
CA LEU A 395 -50.15 -34.79 -1.29
C LEU A 395 -49.57 -36.00 -2.06
N ALA A 396 -50.15 -36.35 -3.21
CA ALA A 396 -49.64 -37.43 -4.07
C ALA A 396 -48.21 -37.18 -4.56
N MET A 397 -47.88 -35.93 -4.91
CA MET A 397 -46.53 -35.55 -5.31
C MET A 397 -45.55 -35.64 -4.13
N ILE A 398 -45.96 -35.17 -2.95
CA ILE A 398 -45.14 -35.25 -1.74
C ILE A 398 -44.87 -36.71 -1.35
N GLU A 399 -45.88 -37.58 -1.44
CA GLU A 399 -45.74 -39.02 -1.19
C GLU A 399 -44.82 -39.69 -2.22
N THR A 400 -44.89 -39.27 -3.49
CA THR A 400 -43.96 -39.72 -4.53
C THR A 400 -42.51 -39.34 -4.17
N LEU A 401 -42.28 -38.08 -3.76
CA LEU A 401 -40.95 -37.62 -3.35
C LEU A 401 -40.46 -38.35 -2.09
N ARG A 402 -41.35 -38.64 -1.13
CA ARG A 402 -41.03 -39.42 0.07
C ARG A 402 -40.59 -40.84 -0.30
N GLY A 403 -41.28 -41.48 -1.25
CA GLY A 403 -40.89 -42.80 -1.78
C GLY A 403 -39.58 -42.82 -2.56
N MET A 404 -39.06 -41.66 -2.99
CA MET A 404 -37.75 -41.55 -3.65
C MET A 404 -36.58 -41.42 -2.66
N VAL A 405 -36.85 -41.11 -1.38
CA VAL A 405 -35.80 -40.94 -0.37
C VAL A 405 -35.00 -42.22 -0.20
N GLY A 406 -33.67 -42.12 -0.29
CA GLY A 406 -32.76 -43.27 -0.18
C GLY A 406 -32.72 -44.18 -1.41
N THR A 407 -33.50 -43.88 -2.47
CA THR A 407 -33.44 -44.59 -3.75
C THR A 407 -32.44 -43.94 -4.70
N GLN A 408 -32.05 -44.65 -5.77
CA GLN A 408 -31.23 -44.09 -6.86
C GLN A 408 -32.07 -43.37 -7.94
N ARG A 409 -33.37 -43.14 -7.68
CA ARG A 409 -34.23 -42.47 -8.65
C ARG A 409 -33.91 -40.98 -8.70
N LEU A 410 -33.61 -40.50 -9.90
CA LEU A 410 -33.29 -39.09 -10.13
C LEU A 410 -34.54 -38.30 -10.49
N LEU A 411 -34.64 -37.13 -9.90
CA LEU A 411 -35.65 -36.11 -10.12
C LEU A 411 -35.12 -35.07 -11.10
N GLN A 412 -35.88 -34.72 -12.12
CA GLN A 412 -35.43 -33.81 -13.18
C GLN A 412 -36.45 -32.68 -13.40
N PRO A 413 -36.10 -31.39 -13.38
CA PRO A 413 -37.06 -30.32 -13.67
C PRO A 413 -37.67 -30.48 -15.07
N ALA A 414 -39.01 -30.38 -15.19
CA ALA A 414 -39.67 -30.36 -16.50
C ALA A 414 -39.44 -29.05 -17.27
N ARG A 415 -39.09 -27.98 -16.55
CA ARG A 415 -38.90 -26.61 -17.03
C ARG A 415 -37.89 -25.89 -16.14
N PHE A 416 -37.51 -24.66 -16.49
CA PHE A 416 -36.57 -23.91 -15.65
C PHE A 416 -37.09 -23.76 -14.22
N LEU A 417 -36.35 -24.35 -13.29
CA LEU A 417 -36.61 -24.30 -11.86
C LEU A 417 -35.90 -23.08 -11.28
N SER A 418 -36.69 -22.05 -11.00
CA SER A 418 -36.22 -20.82 -10.35
C SER A 418 -35.96 -21.03 -8.86
N THR A 419 -34.79 -20.58 -8.42
CA THR A 419 -34.28 -20.70 -7.05
C THR A 419 -33.53 -19.43 -6.64
N SER A 420 -33.27 -19.28 -5.34
CA SER A 420 -32.52 -18.17 -4.76
C SER A 420 -31.45 -18.66 -3.80
N ASP A 421 -30.36 -17.91 -3.69
CA ASP A 421 -29.28 -18.16 -2.72
C ASP A 421 -29.73 -17.81 -1.27
N SER A 422 -30.92 -17.22 -1.08
CA SER A 422 -31.45 -16.78 0.22
C SER A 422 -32.76 -17.47 0.59
N ALA A 423 -32.75 -18.22 1.70
CA ALA A 423 -33.95 -18.83 2.27
C ALA A 423 -34.98 -17.79 2.74
N LEU A 424 -34.52 -16.60 3.18
CA LEU A 424 -35.40 -15.54 3.65
C LEU A 424 -36.22 -14.96 2.50
N THR A 425 -35.57 -14.69 1.37
CA THR A 425 -36.20 -14.04 0.22
C THR A 425 -37.30 -14.92 -0.40
N VAL A 426 -37.08 -16.22 -0.42
CA VAL A 426 -38.06 -17.20 -0.92
C VAL A 426 -39.28 -17.33 -0.01
N ARG A 427 -39.13 -17.06 1.30
CA ARG A 427 -40.24 -17.12 2.27
C ARG A 427 -41.13 -15.89 2.21
N THR A 428 -40.59 -14.76 1.78
CA THR A 428 -41.33 -13.49 1.66
C THR A 428 -42.11 -13.39 0.36
N ASP A 429 -41.77 -14.17 -0.66
CA ASP A 429 -42.54 -14.25 -1.90
C ASP A 429 -43.88 -15.00 -1.66
N PRO A 430 -45.03 -14.37 -1.97
CA PRO A 430 -46.33 -15.01 -1.77
C PRO A 430 -46.50 -16.16 -2.76
N VAL A 431 -46.47 -17.40 -2.26
CA VAL A 431 -47.01 -18.53 -3.01
C VAL A 431 -48.53 -18.40 -2.99
N VAL A 432 -49.14 -18.28 -4.17
CA VAL A 432 -50.61 -18.25 -4.31
C VAL A 432 -51.15 -19.58 -3.81
N ARG A 433 -51.70 -19.59 -2.59
CA ARG A 433 -52.24 -20.80 -1.96
C ARG A 433 -53.45 -21.28 -2.75
N GLN A 434 -53.31 -22.43 -3.41
CA GLN A 434 -54.41 -23.10 -4.08
C GLN A 434 -55.04 -24.14 -3.15
N ALA A 435 -56.38 -24.24 -3.17
CA ALA A 435 -57.10 -25.23 -2.39
C ALA A 435 -56.65 -26.66 -2.78
N GLY A 436 -56.37 -27.49 -1.77
CA GLY A 436 -55.91 -28.88 -1.97
C GLY A 436 -54.40 -29.05 -2.19
N LEU A 437 -53.62 -27.96 -2.21
CA LEU A 437 -52.15 -28.02 -2.25
C LEU A 437 -51.54 -27.72 -0.88
N HIS A 438 -50.36 -28.29 -0.64
CA HIS A 438 -49.58 -28.11 0.58
C HIS A 438 -48.32 -27.30 0.30
N PRO A 439 -47.94 -26.38 1.20
CA PRO A 439 -46.71 -25.61 1.05
C PRO A 439 -45.50 -26.52 1.22
N VAL A 440 -44.57 -26.42 0.27
CA VAL A 440 -43.32 -27.17 0.21
C VAL A 440 -42.14 -26.21 0.08
N ARG A 441 -41.09 -26.46 0.85
CA ARG A 441 -39.83 -25.73 0.82
C ARG A 441 -38.72 -26.67 0.36
N PHE A 442 -38.12 -26.34 -0.76
CA PHE A 442 -36.98 -27.05 -1.30
C PHE A 442 -35.69 -26.39 -0.84
N THR A 443 -34.76 -27.19 -0.33
CA THR A 443 -33.35 -26.84 -0.19
C THR A 443 -32.57 -27.69 -1.18
N LEU A 444 -31.92 -27.04 -2.14
CA LEU A 444 -31.21 -27.69 -3.23
C LEU A 444 -29.72 -27.46 -3.06
N GLU A 445 -28.94 -28.53 -3.00
CA GLU A 445 -27.50 -28.48 -3.19
C GLU A 445 -27.21 -28.79 -4.65
N GLY A 446 -26.81 -27.80 -5.45
CA GLY A 446 -26.50 -28.02 -6.87
C GLY A 446 -25.39 -27.14 -7.42
N PHE A 447 -24.85 -27.52 -8.57
CA PHE A 447 -23.75 -26.83 -9.25
C PHE A 447 -24.18 -26.22 -10.59
N SER A 448 -25.26 -26.71 -11.22
CA SER A 448 -25.67 -26.27 -12.57
C SER A 448 -26.60 -25.05 -12.61
N GLY A 449 -26.94 -24.49 -11.45
CA GLY A 449 -27.81 -23.32 -11.35
C GLY A 449 -27.22 -22.09 -12.06
N MET A 450 -27.76 -21.76 -13.24
CA MET A 450 -27.36 -20.61 -14.04
C MET A 450 -27.88 -19.33 -13.40
N GLN A 451 -26.97 -18.42 -13.08
CA GLN A 451 -27.34 -17.09 -12.57
C GLN A 451 -27.83 -16.20 -13.71
N THR A 452 -28.98 -15.56 -13.52
CA THR A 452 -29.51 -14.55 -14.44
C THR A 452 -29.10 -13.14 -13.97
N GLY A 453 -28.77 -12.27 -14.92
CA GLY A 453 -28.26 -10.92 -14.66
C GLY A 453 -28.82 -9.90 -15.64
N SER A 454 -30.11 -9.58 -15.52
CA SER A 454 -30.71 -8.50 -16.30
C SER A 454 -30.23 -7.13 -15.79
N ARG A 455 -29.91 -6.22 -16.73
CA ARG A 455 -29.61 -4.81 -16.42
C ARG A 455 -30.82 -4.05 -15.88
N TRP A 456 -32.02 -4.57 -16.08
CA TRP A 456 -33.29 -3.99 -15.65
C TRP A 456 -33.69 -4.43 -14.24
N ARG A 457 -32.79 -5.10 -13.51
CA ARG A 457 -33.02 -5.51 -12.13
C ARG A 457 -32.99 -4.31 -11.18
N PHE A 458 -33.89 -4.26 -10.19
CA PHE A 458 -33.81 -3.24 -9.14
C PHE A 458 -32.68 -3.52 -8.14
N ALA A 459 -32.14 -2.44 -7.56
CA ALA A 459 -31.21 -2.55 -6.44
C ALA A 459 -31.90 -3.25 -5.26
N GLY A 460 -31.33 -4.35 -4.79
CA GLY A 460 -31.88 -5.14 -3.68
C GLY A 460 -32.71 -6.36 -4.09
N GLU A 461 -33.12 -6.51 -5.34
CA GLU A 461 -33.69 -7.78 -5.80
C GLU A 461 -32.64 -8.89 -5.69
N PRO A 462 -32.98 -10.10 -5.22
CA PRO A 462 -32.04 -11.20 -5.08
C PRO A 462 -31.51 -11.65 -6.46
N ALA A 463 -30.30 -12.22 -6.50
CA ALA A 463 -29.85 -12.94 -7.68
C ALA A 463 -30.63 -14.26 -7.79
N GLU A 464 -31.34 -14.43 -8.90
CA GLU A 464 -32.08 -15.67 -9.22
C GLU A 464 -31.14 -16.67 -9.91
N ARG A 465 -31.30 -17.95 -9.58
CA ARG A 465 -30.61 -19.06 -10.24
C ARG A 465 -31.62 -20.02 -10.84
N LEU A 466 -31.38 -20.39 -12.08
CA LEU A 466 -32.22 -21.29 -12.85
C LEU A 466 -31.54 -22.64 -12.99
N PHE A 467 -32.22 -23.67 -12.50
CA PHE A 467 -31.87 -25.04 -12.84
C PHE A 467 -32.61 -25.47 -14.09
N GLY A 468 -31.82 -25.94 -15.05
CA GLY A 468 -32.28 -26.42 -16.33
C GLY A 468 -33.02 -27.75 -16.29
N THR A 469 -33.57 -28.14 -17.44
CA THR A 469 -34.17 -29.47 -17.57
C THR A 469 -33.13 -30.57 -17.54
N GLN A 470 -31.85 -30.25 -17.76
CA GLN A 470 -30.76 -31.23 -17.68
C GLN A 470 -30.30 -31.51 -16.23
N ALA A 471 -30.70 -30.69 -15.26
CA ALA A 471 -30.34 -30.90 -13.86
C ALA A 471 -31.01 -32.15 -13.30
N ARG A 472 -30.25 -32.99 -12.59
CA ARG A 472 -30.76 -34.24 -12.02
C ARG A 472 -30.51 -34.26 -10.52
N PHE A 473 -31.52 -34.50 -9.70
CA PHE A 473 -31.47 -34.41 -8.25
C PHE A 473 -31.82 -35.73 -7.57
N LEU A 474 -31.09 -36.08 -6.52
CA LEU A 474 -31.52 -37.08 -5.54
C LEU A 474 -32.36 -36.42 -4.46
N VAL A 475 -33.43 -37.08 -4.05
CA VAL A 475 -34.20 -36.68 -2.88
C VAL A 475 -33.50 -37.20 -1.63
N GLN A 476 -32.91 -36.30 -0.84
CA GLN A 476 -32.17 -36.65 0.37
C GLN A 476 -33.09 -36.85 1.57
N SER A 477 -34.11 -36.01 1.71
CA SER A 477 -35.06 -36.09 2.81
C SER A 477 -36.37 -35.39 2.48
N VAL A 478 -37.46 -35.92 3.00
CA VAL A 478 -38.80 -35.29 2.98
C VAL A 478 -39.32 -35.30 4.42
N THR A 479 -39.48 -34.13 5.02
CA THR A 479 -39.89 -33.98 6.41
C THR A 479 -41.02 -32.98 6.54
N LYS A 480 -41.98 -33.21 7.44
CA LYS A 480 -43.03 -32.23 7.74
C LYS A 480 -42.53 -31.26 8.81
N GLY A 481 -42.39 -29.99 8.46
CA GLY A 481 -41.93 -28.94 9.36
C GLY A 481 -42.98 -28.54 10.39
N ARG A 482 -42.54 -27.89 11.48
CA ARG A 482 -43.40 -27.48 12.61
C ARG A 482 -44.52 -26.47 12.26
N GLY A 483 -44.46 -25.85 11.08
CA GLY A 483 -45.47 -24.90 10.58
C GLY A 483 -46.44 -25.48 9.55
N GLY A 484 -46.52 -26.81 9.41
CA GLY A 484 -47.40 -27.48 8.45
C GLY A 484 -46.88 -27.54 7.01
N ALA A 485 -45.78 -26.83 6.71
CA ALA A 485 -45.07 -26.94 5.44
C ALA A 485 -44.16 -28.18 5.38
N TRP A 486 -44.01 -28.76 4.21
CA TRP A 486 -43.05 -29.84 3.96
C TRP A 486 -41.69 -29.28 3.58
N ASP A 487 -40.64 -29.79 4.20
CA ASP A 487 -39.26 -29.45 3.88
C ASP A 487 -38.64 -30.61 3.10
N ILE A 488 -38.15 -30.33 1.89
CA ILE A 488 -37.57 -31.30 0.97
C ILE A 488 -36.13 -30.90 0.66
N ARG A 489 -35.20 -31.83 0.86
CA ARG A 489 -33.78 -31.63 0.51
C ARG A 489 -33.45 -32.39 -0.75
N LEU A 490 -32.87 -31.69 -1.72
CA LEU A 490 -32.46 -32.20 -3.01
C LEU A 490 -30.96 -32.00 -3.15
N ARG A 491 -30.26 -32.98 -3.72
CA ARG A 491 -28.86 -32.82 -4.12
C ARG A 491 -28.67 -33.19 -5.57
N GLU A 492 -28.13 -32.26 -6.33
CA GLU A 492 -27.82 -32.49 -7.73
C GLU A 492 -26.73 -33.56 -7.88
N VAL A 493 -26.88 -34.40 -8.90
CA VAL A 493 -25.91 -35.42 -9.27
C VAL A 493 -25.18 -34.95 -10.52
N PRO A 494 -23.83 -34.97 -10.55
CA PRO A 494 -23.06 -34.63 -11.73
C PRO A 494 -23.07 -35.80 -12.71
N VAL A 495 -23.92 -35.72 -13.73
CA VAL A 495 -24.11 -36.78 -14.72
C VAL A 495 -23.98 -36.20 -16.13
N GLY A 496 -23.39 -36.96 -17.04
CA GLY A 496 -23.26 -36.52 -18.44
C GLY A 496 -24.61 -36.20 -19.10
N LEU A 497 -24.58 -35.40 -20.16
CA LEU A 497 -25.77 -35.06 -20.95
C LEU A 497 -26.45 -36.31 -21.51
N ASP A 498 -25.67 -37.33 -21.89
CA ASP A 498 -26.17 -38.57 -22.49
C ASP A 498 -26.66 -39.62 -21.48
N ALA A 499 -26.70 -39.30 -20.19
CA ALA A 499 -27.27 -40.21 -19.18
C ALA A 499 -28.80 -40.31 -19.33
N GLU A 500 -29.37 -41.49 -19.11
CA GLU A 500 -30.83 -41.71 -19.25
C GLU A 500 -31.64 -40.69 -18.42
N ALA A 501 -32.75 -40.21 -19.00
CA ALA A 501 -33.60 -39.19 -18.40
C ALA A 501 -34.26 -39.70 -17.10
N GLY A 502 -34.35 -38.84 -16.09
CA GLY A 502 -34.94 -39.15 -14.79
C GLY A 502 -36.47 -39.06 -14.79
N THR A 503 -37.10 -39.25 -13.62
CA THR A 503 -38.53 -38.95 -13.46
C THR A 503 -38.72 -37.42 -13.45
N PRO A 504 -39.56 -36.85 -14.35
CA PRO A 504 -39.75 -35.41 -14.42
C PRO A 504 -40.50 -34.86 -13.19
N LEU A 505 -39.96 -33.79 -12.62
CA LEU A 505 -40.56 -32.94 -11.61
C LEU A 505 -41.50 -31.96 -12.31
N GLN A 506 -42.80 -32.22 -12.20
CA GLN A 506 -43.81 -31.23 -12.54
C GLN A 506 -43.85 -30.19 -11.40
N VAL A 507 -43.25 -29.02 -11.66
CA VAL A 507 -43.20 -27.86 -10.76
C VAL A 507 -44.24 -26.86 -11.17
#